data_AF-A0A3U4LNH3-F1
#
_entry.id   AF-A0A3U4LNH3-F1
#
_cell.length_a   1.000
_cell.length_b   1.000
_cell.length_c   1.000
_cell.angle_alpha   90.00
_cell.angle_beta   90.00
_cell.angle_gamma   90.00
#
_symmetry.space_group_name_H-M   'P 1'
#
loop_
_entity.id
_entity.type
_entity.pdbx_description
1 polymer ?
#
loop_
_entity_poly.entity_id
_entity_poly.type
_entity_poly.pdbx_seq_one_letter_code
_entity_poly.pdbx_strand_id
1 'polypeptide(L)'
;MSDAKSISTHDSQNSQNQTVLLDPTQFDAIVTAMLPALQTMIRSAMSDTMTVKDFAATRGVSERLVWQWLDEGILLKAPTKDFSNKEEAAKRSRTLVNVKAWRDKLTQQAIDCRYIDQRTALN
;
A
#
# COMPACT_ATOMS: atom_id res chain seq x y z
N MET A 1 -30.80 32.67 53.19
CA MET A 1 -31.05 31.27 52.83
C MET A 1 -31.72 31.29 51.47
N SER A 2 -30.96 31.01 50.41
CA SER A 2 -31.43 31.07 49.03
C SER A 2 -30.74 29.99 48.20
N ASP A 3 -31.55 29.05 47.75
CA ASP A 3 -31.55 28.39 46.43
C ASP A 3 -30.32 27.58 46.00
N ALA A 4 -30.41 26.27 46.26
CA ALA A 4 -29.62 25.25 45.59
C ALA A 4 -30.09 25.10 44.13
N LYS A 5 -29.29 25.59 43.18
CA LYS A 5 -29.46 25.34 41.75
C LYS A 5 -28.79 24.00 41.41
N SER A 6 -29.59 22.93 41.28
CA SER A 6 -29.14 21.66 40.73
C SER A 6 -28.70 21.84 39.28
N ILE A 7 -27.42 21.57 39.00
CA ILE A 7 -26.90 21.37 37.66
C ILE A 7 -27.15 19.89 37.31
N SER A 8 -28.08 19.64 36.42
CA SER A 8 -28.25 18.33 35.78
C SER A 8 -28.78 18.53 34.37
N THR A 9 -27.87 18.57 33.40
CA THR A 9 -28.15 18.20 32.01
C THR A 9 -26.89 17.51 31.48
N HIS A 10 -26.74 16.24 31.84
CA HIS A 10 -25.95 15.31 31.05
C HIS A 10 -26.81 14.80 29.90
N ASP A 11 -26.23 14.90 28.71
CA ASP A 11 -26.37 14.01 27.56
C ASP A 11 -27.75 13.62 27.05
N SER A 12 -28.04 14.09 25.84
CA SER A 12 -28.30 13.19 24.70
C SER A 12 -28.32 14.04 23.42
N GLN A 13 -27.15 14.51 22.98
CA GLN A 13 -27.03 14.90 21.58
C GLN A 13 -26.99 13.63 20.74
N ASN A 14 -28.18 13.28 20.28
CA ASN A 14 -28.48 12.28 19.28
C ASN A 14 -27.46 12.40 18.13
N SER A 15 -26.48 11.49 18.08
CA SER A 15 -25.61 11.31 16.92
C SER A 15 -26.45 10.67 15.82
N GLN A 16 -27.32 11.48 15.22
CA GLN A 16 -27.90 11.16 13.94
C GLN A 16 -26.72 11.18 12.96
N ASN A 17 -26.34 10.01 12.47
CA ASN A 17 -25.46 9.87 11.32
C ASN A 17 -26.05 10.71 10.18
N GLN A 18 -25.62 11.97 10.07
CA GLN A 18 -25.97 12.84 8.96
C GLN A 18 -25.30 12.24 7.73
N THR A 19 -26.06 11.45 6.98
CA THR A 19 -25.73 11.15 5.60
C THR A 19 -25.84 12.46 4.83
N VAL A 20 -24.71 13.15 4.66
CA VAL A 20 -24.63 14.32 3.79
C VAL A 20 -24.95 13.86 2.39
N LEU A 21 -26.12 14.25 1.87
CA LEU A 21 -26.49 14.02 0.49
C LEU A 21 -25.66 14.97 -0.37
N LEU A 22 -24.63 14.44 -1.02
CA LEU A 22 -23.79 15.19 -1.95
C LEU A 22 -24.56 15.44 -3.24
N ASP A 23 -24.60 16.69 -3.70
CA ASP A 23 -25.06 17.02 -5.06
C ASP A 23 -24.10 16.41 -6.10
N PRO A 24 -24.55 16.03 -7.32
CA PRO A 24 -23.68 15.43 -8.32
C PRO A 24 -22.41 16.23 -8.62
N THR A 25 -22.48 17.57 -8.55
CA THR A 25 -21.31 18.45 -8.75
C THR A 25 -20.27 18.31 -7.63
N GLN A 26 -20.71 18.14 -6.39
CA GLN A 26 -19.83 17.95 -5.23
C GLN A 26 -19.21 16.55 -5.25
N PHE A 27 -19.98 15.54 -5.64
CA PHE A 27 -19.48 14.19 -5.83
C PHE A 27 -18.43 14.14 -6.94
N ASP A 28 -18.69 14.78 -8.09
CA ASP A 28 -17.75 14.84 -9.21
C ASP A 28 -16.44 15.57 -8.83
N ALA A 29 -16.54 16.65 -8.06
CA ALA A 29 -15.38 17.34 -7.52
C ALA A 29 -14.54 16.46 -6.58
N ILE A 30 -15.17 15.66 -5.73
CA ILE A 30 -14.49 14.72 -4.84
C ILE A 30 -13.79 13.61 -5.65
N VAL A 31 -14.50 12.99 -6.58
CA VAL A 31 -13.94 11.94 -7.45
C VAL A 31 -12.75 12.49 -8.25
N THR A 32 -12.90 13.68 -8.83
CA THR A 32 -11.85 14.35 -9.59
C THR A 32 -10.63 14.68 -8.71
N ALA A 33 -10.84 15.12 -7.47
CA ALA A 33 -9.76 15.37 -6.52
C ALA A 33 -9.02 14.08 -6.11
N MET A 34 -9.71 12.94 -6.05
CA MET A 34 -9.12 11.64 -5.71
C MET A 34 -8.43 10.96 -6.89
N LEU A 35 -8.78 11.32 -8.12
CA LEU A 35 -8.29 10.68 -9.35
C LEU A 35 -6.75 10.58 -9.42
N PRO A 36 -5.95 11.63 -9.10
CA PRO A 36 -4.50 11.54 -9.14
C PRO A 36 -3.92 10.54 -8.12
N ALA A 37 -4.53 10.46 -6.94
CA ALA A 37 -4.13 9.51 -5.90
C ALA A 37 -4.43 8.06 -6.34
N LEU A 38 -5.61 7.83 -6.93
CA LEU A 38 -6.00 6.54 -7.51
C LEU A 38 -5.07 6.13 -8.65
N GLN A 39 -4.78 7.03 -9.59
CA GLN A 39 -3.84 6.75 -10.69
C GLN A 39 -2.44 6.40 -10.19
N THR A 40 -1.95 7.10 -9.17
CA THR A 40 -0.65 6.81 -8.55
C THR A 40 -0.66 5.44 -7.87
N MET A 41 -1.75 5.10 -7.17
CA MET A 41 -1.92 3.78 -6.55
C MET A 41 -1.96 2.66 -7.59
N ILE A 42 -2.72 2.83 -8.68
CA ILE A 42 -2.81 1.86 -9.78
C ILE A 42 -1.43 1.67 -10.42
N ARG A 43 -0.74 2.77 -10.75
CA ARG A 43 0.61 2.72 -11.31
C ARG A 43 1.59 2.00 -10.39
N SER A 44 1.52 2.28 -9.09
CA SER A 44 2.33 1.61 -8.07
C SER A 44 2.05 0.11 -8.01
N ALA A 45 0.77 -0.29 -8.02
CA ALA A 45 0.35 -1.70 -8.00
C ALA A 45 0.78 -2.46 -9.26
N MET A 46 0.70 -1.81 -10.42
CA MET A 46 1.08 -2.38 -11.72
C MET A 46 2.59 -2.29 -12.00
N SER A 47 3.36 -1.54 -11.21
CA SER A 47 4.80 -1.42 -11.46
C SER A 47 5.48 -2.77 -11.31
N ASP A 48 6.31 -3.12 -12.28
CA ASP A 48 7.12 -4.35 -12.24
C ASP A 48 8.35 -4.19 -11.35
N THR A 49 8.75 -2.95 -11.07
CA THR A 49 9.89 -2.63 -10.21
C THR A 49 9.57 -1.48 -9.25
N MET A 50 10.16 -1.50 -8.06
CA MET A 50 9.99 -0.43 -7.06
C MET A 50 11.30 -0.20 -6.30
N THR A 51 11.48 0.99 -5.73
CA THR A 51 12.58 1.21 -4.77
C THR A 51 12.32 0.40 -3.50
N VAL A 52 13.38 0.13 -2.73
CA VAL A 52 13.24 -0.54 -1.42
C VAL A 52 12.31 0.23 -0.48
N LYS A 53 12.42 1.56 -0.47
CA LYS A 53 11.57 2.45 0.33
C LYS A 53 10.10 2.35 -0.06
N ASP A 54 9.78 2.44 -1.35
CA ASP A 54 8.39 2.39 -1.81
C ASP A 54 7.78 1.00 -1.60
N PHE A 55 8.58 -0.06 -1.79
CA PHE A 55 8.16 -1.42 -1.50
C PHE A 55 7.86 -1.60 -0.01
N ALA A 56 8.74 -1.12 0.87
CA ALA A 56 8.58 -1.17 2.32
C ALA A 56 7.29 -0.44 2.76
N ALA A 57 7.07 0.79 2.26
CA ALA A 57 5.89 1.58 2.56
C ALA A 57 4.60 0.89 2.07
N THR A 58 4.61 0.36 0.85
CA THR A 58 3.45 -0.32 0.25
C THR A 58 3.10 -1.61 0.99
N ARG A 59 4.09 -2.33 1.54
CA ARG A 59 3.90 -3.59 2.28
C ARG A 59 3.75 -3.40 3.79
N GLY A 60 3.90 -2.18 4.30
CA GLY A 60 3.83 -1.91 5.74
C GLY A 60 4.96 -2.57 6.54
N VAL A 61 6.15 -2.71 5.93
CA VAL A 61 7.33 -3.33 6.57
C VAL A 61 8.48 -2.33 6.66
N SER A 62 9.48 -2.61 7.49
CA SER A 62 10.68 -1.76 7.57
C SER A 62 11.60 -1.95 6.36
N GLU A 63 12.27 -0.90 5.90
CA GLU A 63 13.28 -0.99 4.83
C GLU A 63 14.39 -1.99 5.17
N ARG A 64 14.78 -2.08 6.45
CA ARG A 64 15.78 -3.04 6.92
C ARG A 64 15.36 -4.49 6.66
N LEU A 65 14.09 -4.82 6.86
CA LEU A 65 13.57 -6.16 6.60
C LEU A 65 13.56 -6.46 5.10
N VAL A 66 13.21 -5.47 4.26
CA VAL A 66 13.27 -5.63 2.80
C VAL A 66 14.71 -5.89 2.33
N TRP A 67 15.69 -5.18 2.91
CA TRP A 67 17.10 -5.45 2.64
C TRP A 67 17.53 -6.86 3.05
N GLN A 68 17.10 -7.32 4.22
CA GLN A 68 17.35 -8.69 4.67
C GLN A 68 16.75 -9.71 3.70
N TRP A 69 15.51 -9.52 3.26
CA TRP A 69 14.89 -10.41 2.27
C TRP A 69 15.59 -10.41 0.90
N LEU A 70 16.17 -9.28 0.50
CA LEU A 70 16.99 -9.20 -0.72
C LEU A 70 18.34 -9.92 -0.56
N ASP A 71 18.94 -9.84 0.62
CA ASP A 71 20.22 -10.49 0.93
C ASP A 71 20.04 -12.01 1.10
N GLU A 72 18.91 -12.46 1.65
CA GLU A 72 18.51 -13.88 1.75
C GLU A 72 17.95 -14.46 0.44
N GLY A 73 17.75 -13.65 -0.59
CA GLY A 73 17.18 -14.08 -1.87
C GLY A 73 15.68 -14.41 -1.84
N ILE A 74 14.97 -14.04 -0.77
CA ILE A 74 13.51 -14.15 -0.67
C ILE A 74 12.84 -13.20 -1.67
N LEU A 75 13.36 -11.97 -1.75
CA LEU A 75 13.05 -10.98 -2.78
C LEU A 75 14.14 -10.98 -3.84
N LEU A 76 13.74 -10.72 -5.09
CA LEU A 76 14.65 -10.62 -6.22
C LEU A 76 14.93 -9.15 -6.56
N LYS A 77 16.20 -8.84 -6.86
CA LYS A 77 16.60 -7.54 -7.39
C LYS A 77 16.14 -7.43 -8.84
N ALA A 78 15.63 -6.27 -9.24
CA ALA A 78 15.29 -6.03 -10.63
C ALA A 78 16.57 -5.98 -11.50
N PRO A 79 16.54 -6.49 -12.74
CA PRO A 79 17.68 -6.38 -13.63
C PRO A 79 17.89 -4.91 -14.01
N THR A 80 18.81 -4.24 -13.33
CA THR A 80 19.28 -2.92 -13.75
C THR A 80 20.44 -3.12 -14.72
N LYS A 81 20.37 -2.53 -15.91
CA LYS A 81 21.43 -2.55 -16.92
C LYS A 81 22.73 -2.07 -16.25
N ASP A 82 23.67 -3.00 -16.10
CA ASP A 82 25.09 -2.87 -15.75
C ASP A 82 25.42 -2.03 -14.51
N PHE A 83 26.23 -2.59 -13.59
CA PHE A 83 27.52 -2.04 -13.17
C PHE A 83 28.18 -3.08 -12.27
N SER A 84 29.04 -3.90 -12.86
CA SER A 84 29.88 -4.89 -12.17
C SER A 84 30.95 -4.27 -11.25
N ASN A 85 30.94 -2.95 -11.02
CA ASN A 85 32.00 -2.27 -10.27
C ASN A 85 31.66 -2.05 -8.78
N LYS A 86 32.71 -2.20 -7.99
CA LYS A 86 32.75 -2.34 -6.53
C LYS A 86 32.44 -1.02 -5.81
N GLU A 87 31.20 -0.86 -5.34
CA GLU A 87 30.86 0.08 -4.25
C GLU A 87 29.51 -0.33 -3.63
N GLU A 88 29.55 -1.06 -2.51
CA GLU A 88 28.37 -1.71 -1.92
C GLU A 88 27.32 -0.71 -1.41
N ALA A 89 27.75 0.46 -0.92
CA ALA A 89 26.83 1.49 -0.43
C ALA A 89 26.03 2.16 -1.57
N ALA A 90 26.68 2.46 -2.70
CA ALA A 90 26.01 3.01 -3.88
C ALA A 90 25.12 1.97 -4.60
N LYS A 91 25.45 0.68 -4.47
CA LYS A 91 24.60 -0.43 -4.95
C LYS A 91 23.30 -0.52 -4.15
N ARG A 92 23.34 -0.36 -2.81
CA ARG A 92 22.11 -0.34 -2.01
C ARG A 92 21.21 0.86 -2.37
N SER A 93 21.76 2.06 -2.56
CA SER A 93 20.90 3.21 -2.91
C SER A 93 20.20 3.10 -4.28
N ARG A 94 20.74 2.30 -5.21
CA ARG A 94 20.18 2.09 -6.56
C ARG A 94 19.45 0.76 -6.75
N THR A 95 19.37 -0.10 -5.73
CA THR A 95 18.70 -1.40 -5.89
C THR A 95 17.20 -1.18 -6.02
N LEU A 96 16.63 -1.78 -7.06
CA LEU A 96 15.20 -1.89 -7.25
C LEU A 96 14.75 -3.33 -6.92
N VAL A 97 13.59 -3.45 -6.30
CA VAL A 97 12.91 -4.73 -6.06
C VAL A 97 12.18 -5.13 -7.34
N ASN A 98 12.35 -6.38 -7.77
CA ASN A 98 11.56 -6.98 -8.83
C ASN A 98 10.20 -7.40 -8.29
N VAL A 99 9.24 -6.48 -8.33
CA VAL A 99 7.90 -6.70 -7.77
C VAL A 99 7.12 -7.72 -8.59
N LYS A 100 7.34 -7.76 -9.91
CA LYS A 100 6.71 -8.77 -10.77
C LYS A 100 7.09 -10.19 -10.34
N ALA A 101 8.38 -10.48 -10.25
CA ALA A 101 8.84 -11.82 -9.88
C ALA A 101 8.39 -12.22 -8.46
N TRP A 102 8.30 -11.25 -7.55
CA TRP A 102 7.74 -11.50 -6.22
C TRP A 102 6.24 -11.81 -6.25
N ARG A 103 5.44 -11.06 -7.04
CA ARG A 103 4.01 -11.36 -7.23
C ARG A 103 3.83 -12.76 -7.83
N ASP A 104 4.58 -13.07 -8.88
CA ASP A 104 4.52 -14.38 -9.54
C ASP A 104 4.83 -15.52 -8.57
N LYS A 105 5.86 -15.34 -7.71
CA LYS A 105 6.20 -16.31 -6.64
C LYS A 105 5.06 -16.50 -5.64
N LEU A 106 4.41 -15.41 -5.20
CA LEU A 106 3.27 -15.50 -4.29
C LEU A 106 2.05 -16.18 -4.94
N THR A 107 1.77 -15.86 -6.20
CA THR A 107 0.70 -16.51 -6.96
C THR A 107 0.96 -18.01 -7.08
N GLN A 108 2.20 -18.41 -7.41
CA GLN A 108 2.56 -19.82 -7.48
C GLN A 108 2.40 -20.52 -6.12
N GLN A 109 2.87 -19.92 -5.04
CA GLN A 109 2.67 -20.46 -3.69
C GLN A 109 1.19 -20.59 -3.32
N ALA A 110 0.35 -19.63 -3.71
CA ALA A 110 -1.08 -19.70 -3.47
C ALA A 110 -1.75 -20.82 -4.27
N ILE A 111 -1.29 -21.09 -5.50
CA ILE A 111 -1.71 -22.25 -6.30
C ILE A 111 -1.27 -23.55 -5.62
N ASP A 112 0.00 -23.65 -5.23
CA ASP A 112 0.58 -24.84 -4.60
C ASP A 112 -0.12 -25.18 -3.27
N CYS A 113 -0.49 -24.15 -2.50
CA CYS A 113 -1.26 -24.27 -1.26
C CYS A 113 -2.78 -24.41 -1.48
N ARG A 114 -3.26 -24.44 -2.72
CA ARG A 114 -4.70 -24.52 -3.09
C ARG A 114 -5.58 -23.39 -2.55
N TYR A 115 -5.00 -22.22 -2.31
CA TYR A 115 -5.77 -21.02 -1.96
C TYR A 115 -6.48 -20.41 -3.18
N ILE A 116 -5.92 -20.62 -4.37
CA ILE A 116 -6.50 -20.19 -5.64
C ILE A 116 -6.39 -21.32 -6.66
N ASP A 117 -7.40 -21.44 -7.53
CA ASP A 117 -7.37 -22.39 -8.63
C ASP A 117 -6.44 -21.90 -9.74
N GLN A 118 -5.61 -22.81 -10.26
CA GLN A 118 -4.68 -22.53 -11.36
C GLN A 118 -5.39 -21.98 -12.61
N ARG A 119 -6.64 -22.40 -12.86
CA ARG A 119 -7.46 -21.94 -14.01
C ARG A 119 -7.87 -20.48 -13.92
N THR A 120 -7.96 -19.94 -12.71
CA THR A 120 -8.34 -18.54 -12.46
C THR A 120 -7.11 -17.63 -12.39
N ALA A 121 -5.93 -18.18 -12.11
CA ALA A 121 -4.69 -17.42 -11.90
C ALA A 121 -3.93 -17.01 -13.18
N LEU A 122 -4.28 -17.58 -14.34
CA LEU A 122 -3.61 -17.33 -15.64
C LEU A 122 -4.39 -16.38 -16.58
N ASN A 123 -5.56 -15.91 -16.15
CA ASN A 123 -6.39 -14.94 -16.88
C ASN A 123 -6.24 -13.55 -16.25
#